data_AF-A0A2N0Z942-F1
#
_entry.id   AF-A0A2N0Z942-F1
#
_cell.length_a   1.000
_cell.length_b   1.000
_cell.length_c   1.000
_cell.angle_alpha   90.00
_cell.angle_beta   90.00
_cell.angle_gamma   90.00
#
_symmetry.space_group_name_H-M   'P 1'
#
loop_
_entity.id
_entity.type
_entity.pdbx_description
1 polymer ?
#
loop_
_entity_poly.entity_id
_entity_poly.type
_entity_poly.pdbx_seq_one_letter_code
_entity_poly.pdbx_strand_id
1 'polypeptide(L)' 'MFQSTFAAELASLIGREITVYTEGYDYDGVLIAVENGVLRMSELVPGYETQTERIIVPITAISYVVPAIPVG' A
#
# COMPACT_ATOMS: atom_id res chain seq x y z
N MET A 1 20.56 10.54 3.73
CA MET A 1 19.13 10.66 4.12
C MET A 1 18.28 10.09 2.99
N PHE A 2 18.00 8.79 2.99
CA PHE A 2 17.26 8.10 1.91
C PHE A 2 15.90 7.52 2.36
N GLN A 3 15.71 7.26 3.66
CA GLN A 3 14.40 6.82 4.20
C GLN A 3 13.30 7.87 4.04
N SER A 4 13.67 9.15 3.92
CA SER A 4 12.73 10.25 3.72
C SER A 4 12.11 10.27 2.31
N THR A 5 12.79 9.69 1.30
CA THR A 5 12.32 9.73 -0.09
C THR A 5 11.27 8.66 -0.35
N PHE A 6 11.52 7.42 0.06
CA PHE A 6 10.60 6.32 -0.21
C PHE A 6 9.23 6.51 0.47
N ALA A 7 9.22 6.94 1.74
CA ALA A 7 7.96 7.26 2.41
C ALA A 7 7.20 8.42 1.75
N ALA A 8 7.91 9.42 1.21
CA ALA A 8 7.31 10.53 0.47
C ALA A 8 6.75 10.08 -0.89
N GLU A 9 7.45 9.19 -1.59
CA GLU A 9 6.97 8.57 -2.83
C GLU A 9 5.70 7.75 -2.56
N LEU A 10 5.69 6.92 -1.52
CA LEU A 10 4.49 6.19 -1.10
C LEU A 10 3.35 7.16 -0.75
N ALA A 11 3.63 8.26 -0.04
CA ALA A 11 2.62 9.25 0.30
C ALA A 11 1.96 9.87 -0.95
N SER A 12 2.68 9.99 -2.07
CA SER A 12 2.11 10.46 -3.35
C SER A 12 1.10 9.49 -3.97
N LEU A 13 1.06 8.24 -3.49
CA LEU A 13 0.15 7.20 -3.95
C LEU A 13 -1.08 7.04 -3.04
N ILE A 14 -1.23 7.84 -1.98
CA ILE A 14 -2.39 7.78 -1.10
C ILE A 14 -3.68 8.01 -1.91
N GLY A 15 -4.67 7.16 -1.70
CA GLY A 15 -5.93 7.10 -2.44
C GLY A 15 -5.87 6.29 -3.73
N ARG A 16 -4.70 5.77 -4.11
CA ARG A 16 -4.53 4.89 -5.28
C ARG A 16 -4.51 3.43 -4.87
N GLU A 17 -4.99 2.59 -5.77
CA GLU A 17 -4.78 1.15 -5.69
C GLU A 17 -3.31 0.83 -5.99
N ILE A 18 -2.70 0.04 -5.12
CA ILE A 18 -1.30 -0.37 -5.19
C ILE A 18 -1.19 -1.85 -4.82
N THR A 19 -0.16 -2.51 -5.36
CA THR A 19 0.31 -3.80 -4.89
C THR A 19 1.61 -3.61 -4.13
N VAL A 20 1.65 -4.08 -2.89
CA VAL A 20 2.83 -4.02 -2.02
C VAL A 20 3.45 -5.40 -1.93
N TYR A 21 4.71 -5.52 -2.34
CA TYR A 21 5.46 -6.76 -2.27
C TYR A 21 6.38 -6.74 -1.05
N THR A 22 6.27 -7.79 -0.23
CA THR A 22 7.14 -8.06 0.94
C THR A 22 7.85 -9.40 0.76
N GLU A 23 8.75 -9.76 1.69
CA GLU A 23 9.36 -11.10 1.68
C GLU A 23 8.30 -12.18 1.97
N GLY A 24 7.73 -12.74 0.91
CA GLY A 24 6.85 -13.91 0.95
C GLY A 24 5.36 -13.63 0.81
N TYR A 25 4.95 -12.35 0.76
CA TYR A 25 3.54 -11.97 0.61
C TYR A 25 3.40 -10.72 -0.26
N ASP A 26 2.36 -10.71 -1.07
CA ASP A 26 1.84 -9.58 -1.81
C ASP A 26 0.50 -9.14 -1.22
N TYR A 27 0.30 -7.82 -1.19
CA TYR A 27 -0.90 -7.19 -0.66
C TYR A 27 -1.45 -6.23 -1.71
N ASP A 28 -2.67 -6.48 -2.18
CA ASP A 28 -3.40 -5.58 -3.08
C ASP A 28 -4.40 -4.73 -2.30
N GLY A 29 -4.50 -3.45 -2.66
CA GLY A 29 -5.49 -2.59 -2.05
C GLY A 29 -5.25 -1.11 -2.27
N VAL A 30 -6.14 -0.30 -1.70
CA VAL A 30 -6.02 1.16 -1.78
C VAL A 30 -5.16 1.67 -0.64
N LEU A 31 -4.12 2.44 -0.96
CA LEU A 31 -3.27 3.08 0.04
C LEU A 31 -4.04 4.17 0.78
N ILE A 32 -4.17 4.05 2.11
CA ILE A 32 -4.90 5.02 2.94
C ILE A 32 -3.95 6.01 3.59
N ALA A 33 -2.80 5.54 4.11
CA ALA A 33 -1.88 6.39 4.85
C ALA A 33 -0.45 5.81 4.87
N VAL A 34 0.51 6.72 5.00
CA VAL A 34 1.93 6.41 5.23
C VAL A 34 2.41 7.28 6.38
N GLU A 35 2.51 6.70 7.57
CA GLU A 35 2.81 7.43 8.79
C GLU A 35 3.52 6.52 9.79
N ASN A 36 4.34 7.09 10.68
CA ASN A 36 5.00 6.34 11.76
C ASN A 36 5.81 5.11 11.29
N GLY A 37 6.39 5.14 10.08
CA GLY A 37 7.17 4.04 9.52
C GLY A 37 6.35 2.85 9.01
N VAL A 38 5.02 3.00 8.94
CA VAL A 38 4.12 1.98 8.42
C VAL A 38 3.29 2.52 7.25
N LEU A 39 2.90 1.60 6.38
CA LEU A 39 1.96 1.80 5.28
C LEU A 39 0.64 1.13 5.66
N ARG A 40 -0.48 1.83 5.42
CA ARG A 40 -1.83 1.35 5.74
C ARG A 40 -2.67 1.26 4.47
N MET A 41 -3.23 0.10 4.17
CA MET A 41 -4.10 -0.12 3.01
C MET A 41 -5.47 -0.64 3.43
N SER A 42 -6.46 -0.38 2.58
CA SER A 42 -7.73 -1.11 2.56
C SER A 42 -7.70 -2.17 1.49
N GLU A 43 -7.99 -3.41 1.88
CA GLU A 43 -8.28 -4.49 0.94
C GLU A 43 -9.73 -4.37 0.45
N LEU A 44 -9.93 -4.60 -0.86
CA LEU A 44 -11.26 -4.74 -1.45
C LEU A 44 -11.49 -6.22 -1.70
N VAL A 45 -12.26 -6.89 -0.83
CA VAL A 45 -12.60 -8.30 -1.01
C VAL A 45 -13.71 -8.42 -2.06
N PRO A 46 -13.46 -9.03 -3.23
CA PRO A 46 -14.48 -9.14 -4.29
C PRO A 46 -15.68 -9.97 -3.79
N GLY A 47 -16.88 -9.41 -3.90
CA GLY A 47 -18.12 -10.07 -3.47
C GLY A 47 -18.59 -9.72 -2.05
N TYR A 48 -17.85 -8.89 -1.30
CA TYR A 48 -18.28 -8.33 -0.02
C TYR A 48 -18.15 -6.81 -0.04
N GLU A 49 -19.26 -6.11 -0.27
CA GLU A 49 -19.31 -4.63 -0.35
C GLU A 49 -18.92 -3.91 0.96
N THR A 50 -18.69 -4.63 2.07
CA THR A 50 -18.65 -4.04 3.42
C THR A 50 -17.45 -4.45 4.29
N GLN A 51 -16.58 -5.35 3.84
CA GLN A 51 -15.38 -5.71 4.61
C GLN A 51 -14.15 -5.05 4.02
N THR A 52 -13.80 -3.90 4.59
CA THR A 52 -12.52 -3.24 4.37
C THR A 52 -11.51 -3.80 5.37
N GLU A 53 -10.85 -4.91 5.04
CA GLU A 53 -9.73 -5.38 5.86
C GLU A 53 -8.60 -4.35 5.81
N ARG A 54 -8.04 -4.05 7.00
CA ARG A 54 -7.02 -3.00 7.14
C ARG A 54 -5.65 -3.65 7.22
N ILE A 55 -4.91 -3.58 6.12
CA ILE A 55 -3.56 -4.10 6.02
C ILE A 55 -2.59 -3.04 6.56
N ILE A 56 -1.68 -3.45 7.45
CA ILE A 56 -0.63 -2.59 8.01
C ILE A 56 0.72 -3.24 7.75
N VAL A 57 1.54 -2.60 6.91
CA VAL A 57 2.85 -3.12 6.49
C VAL A 57 3.96 -2.19 6.98
N PRO A 58 4.98 -2.66 7.71
CA PRO A 58 6.16 -1.87 8.01
C PRO A 58 6.89 -1.47 6.72
N ILE A 59 7.25 -0.19 6.55
CA ILE A 59 7.94 0.29 5.34
C ILE A 59 9.26 -0.46 5.14
N THR A 60 9.92 -0.85 6.23
CA THR A 60 11.18 -1.63 6.21
C THR A 60 11.02 -3.06 5.70
N ALA A 61 9.80 -3.59 5.68
CA ALA A 61 9.50 -4.93 5.16
C ALA A 61 9.09 -4.92 3.68
N ILE A 62 8.94 -3.72 3.08
CA ILE A 62 8.54 -3.56 1.69
C ILE A 62 9.76 -3.74 0.80
N SER A 63 9.67 -4.69 -0.15
CA SER A 63 10.67 -4.86 -1.19
C SER A 63 10.48 -3.84 -2.32
N TYR A 64 9.25 -3.68 -2.81
CA TYR A 64 8.87 -2.66 -3.80
C TYR A 64 7.34 -2.50 -3.85
N VAL A 65 6.87 -1.43 -4.50
CA VAL A 65 5.44 -1.12 -4.66
C VAL A 65 5.14 -0.84 -6.13
N VAL A 66 4.02 -1.38 -6.61
CA VAL A 66 3.53 -1.16 -7.98
C VAL A 66 2.17 -0.47 -7.91
N PRO A 67 2.01 0.76 -8.43
CA PRO A 67 0.70 1.37 -8.54
C PRO A 67 -0.12 0.69 -9.64
N ALA A 68 -1.40 0.44 -9.37
CA ALA A 68 -2.32 -0.02 -10.41
C ALA A 68 -2.35 1.01 -11.55
N ILE A 69 -2.15 0.54 -12.77
CA ILE A 69 -2.27 1.39 -13.96
C ILE A 69 -3.78 1.58 -14.19
N PRO A 70 -4.30 2.82 -14.17
CA PRO A 70 -5.66 3.03 -14.61
C PRO A 70 -5.75 2.64 -16.09
N VAL A 71 -6.47 1.56 -16.38
CA VAL A 71 -6.88 1.23 -17.74
C VAL A 71 -7.93 2.27 -18.15
N GLY A 72 -7.46 3.32 -18.82
CA GLY A 72 -8.29 4.32 -19.47
C GLY A 72 -8.95 3.79 -20.73
#